data_AF-A0A3N5TSE7-F1
#
_entry.id   AF-A0A3N5TSE7-F1
#
_cell.length_a   1.000
_cell.length_b   1.000
_cell.length_c   1.000
_cell.angle_alpha   90.00
_cell.angle_beta   90.00
_cell.angle_gamma   90.00
#
_symmetry.space_group_name_H-M   'P 1'
#
loop_
_entity.id
_entity.type
_entity.pdbx_description
1 polymer ?
#
loop_
_entity_poly.entity_id
_entity_poly.type
_entity_poly.pdbx_seq_one_letter_code
_entity_poly.pdbx_strand_id
1 'polypeptide(L)' 'KVKVQSHVQGDQVRITGKAKDDLQVVMKAVKEHDFDVPLQFVNFRP' A
#
# COMPACT_ATOMS: atom_id res chain seq x y z
N LYS A 1 9.53 12.19 -3.24
CA LYS A 1 8.08 12.12 -2.92
C LYS A 1 7.51 10.95 -3.69
N VAL A 2 7.08 9.90 -2.99
CA VAL A 2 6.51 8.70 -3.62
C VAL A 2 5.25 9.10 -4.40
N LYS A 3 5.13 8.72 -5.68
CA LYS A 3 3.98 9.05 -6.54
C LYS A 3 2.97 7.91 -6.53
N VAL A 4 2.28 7.75 -5.39
CA VAL A 4 1.16 6.81 -5.23
C VAL A 4 -0.13 7.56 -4.87
N GLN A 5 -1.25 6.96 -5.22
CA GLN A 5 -2.59 7.38 -4.82
C GLN A 5 -3.22 6.29 -3.96
N SER A 6 -3.80 6.68 -2.83
CA SER A 6 -4.61 5.81 -1.98
C SER A 6 -6.09 6.03 -2.24
N HIS A 7 -6.86 4.95 -2.26
CA HIS A 7 -8.31 4.96 -2.35
C HIS A 7 -8.88 4.00 -1.30
N VAL A 8 -9.81 4.47 -0.48
CA VAL A 8 -10.49 3.66 0.52
C VAL A 8 -11.70 2.99 -0.14
N GLN A 9 -11.79 1.67 -0.05
CA GLN A 9 -12.86 0.84 -0.61
C GLN A 9 -13.49 0.04 0.53
N GLY A 10 -14.43 0.67 1.25
CA GLY A 10 -15.03 0.10 2.45
C GLY A 10 -13.98 -0.15 3.53
N ASP A 11 -13.70 -1.42 3.80
CA ASP A 11 -12.73 -1.93 4.77
C ASP A 11 -11.32 -2.16 4.19
N GLN A 12 -11.13 -1.97 2.88
CA GLN A 12 -9.83 -2.14 2.21
C GLN A 12 -9.25 -0.82 1.71
N VAL A 13 -7.93 -0.69 1.73
CA VAL A 13 -7.23 0.45 1.14
C VAL A 13 -6.49 0.00 -0.11
N ARG A 14 -6.87 0.55 -1.27
CA ARG A 14 -6.18 0.32 -2.54
C ARG A 14 -5.10 1.37 -2.75
N ILE A 15 -3.87 0.92 -2.95
CA ILE A 15 -2.75 1.77 -3.34
C ILE A 15 -2.47 1.56 -4.84
N THR A 16 -2.45 2.65 -5.60
CA THR A 16 -2.15 2.65 -7.04
C THR A 16 -0.98 3.58 -7.33
N GLY A 17 -0.06 3.18 -8.20
CA GLY A 17 1.13 3.97 -8.54
C GLY A 17 1.63 3.59 -9.92
N LYS A 18 2.32 4.51 -10.58
CA LYS A 18 2.92 4.24 -11.91
C LYS A 18 4.25 3.49 -11.82
N ALA A 19 5.00 3.72 -10.74
CA ALA A 19 6.30 3.09 -10.50
C ALA A 19 6.14 1.95 -9.49
N LYS A 20 6.68 0.78 -9.83
CA LYS A 20 6.70 -0.38 -8.93
C LYS A 20 7.54 -0.13 -7.69
N ASP A 21 8.67 0.57 -7.84
CA ASP A 21 9.57 0.90 -6.72
C ASP A 21 8.84 1.74 -5.66
N ASP A 22 8.06 2.73 -6.08
CA ASP A 22 7.23 3.55 -5.21
C ASP A 22 6.20 2.72 -4.44
N LEU A 23 5.58 1.72 -5.07
CA LEU A 23 4.66 0.79 -4.42
C LEU A 23 5.37 -0.07 -3.37
N GLN A 24 6.57 -0.58 -3.69
CA GLN A 24 7.37 -1.39 -2.76
C GLN A 24 7.83 -0.58 -1.53
N VAL A 25 8.25 0.68 -1.73
CA VAL A 25 8.64 1.58 -0.64
C VAL A 25 7.49 1.81 0.34
N VAL A 26 6.27 2.03 -0.17
CA VAL A 26 5.07 2.21 0.68
C VAL A 26 4.72 0.94 1.41
N MET A 27 4.79 -0.22 0.76
CA MET A 27 4.56 -1.51 1.43
C MET A 27 5.55 -1.75 2.57
N LYS A 28 6.82 -1.39 2.39
CA LYS A 28 7.85 -1.48 3.45
C LYS A 28 7.52 -0.54 4.60
N ALA A 29 7.22 0.73 4.31
CA ALA A 29 6.88 1.72 5.33
C ALA A 29 5.63 1.32 6.14
N VAL A 30 4.61 0.76 5.49
CA VAL A 30 3.39 0.29 6.16
C VAL A 30 3.65 -0.96 7.00
N LYS A 31 4.56 -1.86 6.58
CA LYS A 31 4.97 -3.02 7.38
C LYS A 31 5.85 -2.66 8.57
N GLU A 32 6.65 -1.60 8.45
CA GLU A 32 7.52 -1.10 9.53
C GLU A 32 6.74 -0.30 10.57
N HIS A 33 5.55 0.19 10.21
CA HIS A 33 4.67 0.85 11.15
C HIS A 33 3.81 -0.18 11.88
N ASP A 34 3.78 -0.09 13.20
CA ASP A 34 2.95 -0.96 14.03
C ASP A 34 1.52 -0.41 14.06
N PHE A 35 0.70 -0.94 13.15
CA PHE A 35 -0.73 -0.80 13.26
C PHE A 35 -1.17 -2.04 14.02
N ASP A 36 -1.74 -1.91 15.23
CA ASP A 36 -2.22 -3.00 16.11
C ASP A 36 -3.33 -3.90 15.49
N VAL A 37 -3.35 -4.01 14.17
CA VAL A 37 -4.26 -4.79 13.33
C VAL A 37 -3.46 -5.64 12.34
N PRO A 38 -3.90 -6.87 12.05
CA PRO A 38 -3.23 -7.70 11.07
C PRO A 38 -3.38 -7.12 9.66
N LEU A 39 -2.28 -6.61 9.09
CA LEU A 39 -2.27 -6.10 7.72
C LEU A 39 -2.02 -7.22 6.70
N GLN A 40 -2.87 -7.27 5.67
CA GLN A 40 -2.71 -8.18 4.54
C GLN A 40 -2.58 -7.38 3.25
N PHE A 41 -1.55 -7.69 2.47
CA PHE A 41 -1.35 -7.12 1.14
C PHE A 41 -1.85 -8.13 0.10
N VAL A 42 -2.99 -7.85 -0.52
CA VAL A 42 -3.67 -8.73 -1.49
C VAL A 42 -3.85 -8.02 -2.83
N ASN A 43 -4.20 -8.78 -3.88
CA ASN A 43 -4.54 -8.25 -5.21
C ASN A 43 -3.43 -7.42 -5.89
N PHE A 44 -2.19 -7.94 -5.92
CA PHE A 44 -1.13 -7.37 -6.75
C PHE A 44 -1.53 -7.42 -8.23
N ARG A 45 -1.67 -6.25 -8.86
CA ARG A 45 -1.94 -6.13 -10.29
C ARG A 45 -0.66 -5.66 -11.01
N PRO A 46 -0.38 -6.21 -12.21
CA PRO A 46 0.72 -5.72 -13.04
C PRO A 46 0.50 -4.28 -13.51
#